data_AF-A0AAE6F888-F1
#
_entry.id   AF-A0AAE6F888-F1
#
_cell.length_a   1.000
_cell.length_b   1.000
_cell.length_c   1.000
_cell.angle_alpha   90.00
_cell.angle_beta   90.00
_cell.angle_gamma   90.00
#
_symmetry.space_group_name_H-M   'P 1'
#
loop_
_entity.id
_entity.type
_entity.pdbx_description
1 polymer ?
#
loop_
_entity_poly.entity_id
_entity_poly.type
_entity_poly.pdbx_seq_one_letter_code
_entity_poly.pdbx_strand_id
1 'polypeptide(L)' 'MMTTSIPENIGDYLPILIPLALLQFGLILVAVLDIVKQKHFKFGNRTLWILVSCLISIIGPILYFTFGKGEKE' A
#
# COMPACT_ATOMS: atom_id res chain seq x y z
N MET A 1 -26.39 -5.58 -30.58
CA MET A 1 -26.18 -5.15 -29.19
C MET A 1 -25.37 -6.23 -28.50
N MET A 2 -24.17 -5.92 -27.98
CA MET A 2 -23.43 -6.86 -27.15
C MET A 2 -23.89 -6.68 -25.71
N THR A 3 -24.64 -7.63 -25.18
CA THR A 3 -24.99 -7.67 -23.75
C THR A 3 -23.75 -8.14 -22.99
N THR A 4 -22.97 -7.23 -22.44
CA THR A 4 -21.92 -7.57 -21.48
C THR A 4 -22.60 -8.17 -20.25
N SER A 5 -22.61 -9.49 -20.15
CA SER A 5 -23.07 -10.22 -18.96
C SER A 5 -22.17 -9.81 -17.80
N ILE A 6 -22.70 -9.06 -16.85
CA ILE A 6 -22.01 -8.77 -15.60
C ILE A 6 -21.68 -10.11 -14.96
N PRO A 7 -20.42 -10.37 -14.59
CA PRO A 7 -20.06 -11.63 -13.95
C PRO A 7 -20.86 -11.80 -12.66
N GLU A 8 -21.68 -12.86 -12.64
CA GLU A 8 -22.59 -13.21 -11.54
C GLU A 8 -21.81 -13.73 -10.32
N ASN A 9 -20.57 -14.20 -10.54
CA ASN A 9 -19.73 -14.83 -9.53
C ASN A 9 -18.48 -14.00 -9.22
N ILE A 10 -18.07 -14.00 -7.95
CA ILE A 10 -16.85 -13.29 -7.51
C ILE A 10 -15.57 -13.81 -8.21
N GLY A 11 -15.62 -15.06 -8.70
CA GLY A 11 -14.53 -15.76 -9.36
C GLY A 11 -13.99 -15.05 -10.60
N ASP A 12 -14.84 -14.33 -11.32
CA ASP A 12 -14.46 -13.63 -12.55
C ASP A 12 -13.61 -12.38 -12.28
N TYR A 13 -13.64 -11.88 -11.04
CA TYR A 13 -12.78 -10.78 -10.59
C TYR A 13 -11.43 -11.27 -10.03
N LEU A 14 -11.24 -12.57 -9.80
CA LEU A 14 -9.96 -13.10 -9.27
C LEU A 14 -8.73 -12.67 -10.09
N PRO A 15 -8.75 -12.67 -11.45
CA PRO A 15 -7.59 -12.28 -12.24
C PRO A 15 -7.15 -10.83 -12.01
N ILE A 16 -8.06 -9.92 -11.64
CA ILE A 16 -7.75 -8.51 -11.34
C ILE A 16 -7.50 -8.28 -9.84
N LEU A 17 -8.16 -9.06 -8.97
CA LEU A 17 -7.97 -8.98 -7.52
C LEU A 17 -6.59 -9.50 -7.09
N ILE A 18 -6.08 -10.55 -7.72
CA ILE A 18 -4.74 -11.08 -7.41
C ILE A 18 -3.64 -10.02 -7.59
N PRO A 19 -3.48 -9.35 -8.76
CA PRO A 19 -2.46 -8.33 -8.94
C PRO A 19 -2.70 -7.11 -8.06
N LEU A 20 -3.97 -6.73 -7.82
CA LEU A 20 -4.28 -5.63 -6.91
C LEU A 20 -3.87 -5.94 -5.46
N ALA A 21 -4.18 -7.14 -4.97
CA ALA A 21 -3.76 -7.59 -3.65
C ALA A 21 -2.23 -7.68 -3.57
N LEU A 22 -1.58 -8.26 -4.58
CA LEU A 22 -0.11 -8.38 -4.61
C LEU A 22 0.57 -7.01 -4.59
N LEU A 23 0.02 -6.03 -5.34
CA LEU A 23 0.47 -4.65 -5.32
C LEU A 23 0.30 -4.03 -3.92
N GLN A 24 -0.87 -4.21 -3.30
CA GLN A 24 -1.14 -3.68 -1.97
C GLN A 24 -0.21 -4.28 -0.90
N PHE A 25 -0.08 -5.61 -0.86
CA PHE A 25 0.83 -6.28 0.07
C PHE A 25 2.29 -5.91 -0.20
N GLY A 26 2.70 -5.85 -1.47
CA GLY A 26 4.04 -5.43 -1.85
C GLY A 26 4.35 -4.01 -1.38
N LEU A 27 3.41 -3.08 -1.54
CA LEU A 27 3.60 -1.70 -1.14
C LEU A 27 3.71 -1.54 0.38
N ILE A 28 2.87 -2.25 1.14
CA ILE A 28 2.96 -2.27 2.61
C ILE A 28 4.28 -2.89 3.06
N LEU A 29 4.69 -4.01 2.46
CA LEU A 29 5.97 -4.66 2.76
C LEU A 29 7.15 -3.73 2.54
N VAL A 30 7.26 -3.10 1.37
CA VAL A 30 8.37 -2.20 1.05
C VAL A 30 8.34 -0.99 1.99
N ALA A 31 7.16 -0.41 2.26
CA ALA A 31 7.04 0.70 3.19
C ALA A 31 7.50 0.31 4.60
N VAL A 32 7.00 -0.79 5.16
CA VAL A 32 7.38 -1.25 6.51
C VAL A 32 8.87 -1.59 6.59
N LEU A 33 9.42 -2.28 5.58
CA LEU A 33 10.85 -2.58 5.53
C LEU A 33 11.70 -1.31 5.49
N ASP A 34 11.29 -0.31 4.72
CA ASP A 34 11.97 0.98 4.62
C ASP A 34 11.85 1.78 5.93
N ILE A 35 10.66 1.78 6.57
CA ILE A 35 10.41 2.37 7.89
C ILE A 35 11.32 1.73 8.96
N VAL A 36 11.44 0.40 8.99
CA VAL A 36 12.28 -0.29 9.97
C VAL A 36 13.77 -0.01 9.75
N LYS A 37 14.19 0.15 8.49
CA LYS A 37 15.57 0.51 8.13
C LYS A 37 15.90 1.97 8.46
N GLN A 38 14.93 2.88 8.37
CA GLN A 38 15.13 4.28 8.67
C GLN A 38 15.22 4.54 10.18
N LYS A 39 16.23 5.33 10.57
CA LYS A 39 16.41 5.83 11.93
C LYS A 39 15.85 7.24 12.14
N HIS A 40 15.77 8.04 11.08
CA HIS A 40 15.29 9.40 11.11
C HIS A 40 14.04 9.54 10.24
N PHE A 41 12.97 10.09 10.81
CA PHE A 41 11.72 10.37 10.11
C PHE A 41 11.52 11.88 10.03
N LYS A 42 11.01 12.37 8.90
CA LYS A 42 10.75 13.80 8.70
C LYS A 42 9.58 14.31 9.55
N PHE A 43 8.54 13.49 9.67
CA PHE A 43 7.33 13.78 10.45
C PHE A 43 6.96 12.59 11.33
N GLY A 44 6.82 12.80 12.65
CA GLY A 44 6.35 11.76 13.57
C GLY A 44 7.42 10.72 13.96
N ASN A 45 6.98 9.52 14.34
CA ASN A 45 7.84 8.40 14.75
C ASN A 45 7.65 7.14 13.88
N ARG A 46 8.53 6.16 14.04
CA ARG A 46 8.49 4.86 13.34
C ARG A 46 7.12 4.17 13.44
N THR A 47 6.62 4.00 14.66
CA THR A 47 5.36 3.33 14.97
C THR A 47 4.17 4.00 14.28
N LEU A 48 4.15 5.34 14.22
CA LEU A 48 3.09 6.08 13.54
C LEU A 48 3.03 5.76 12.05
N TRP A 49 4.18 5.71 11.37
CA TRP A 49 4.22 5.36 9.95
C TRP A 49 3.86 3.89 9.67
N ILE A 50 4.23 2.97 10.56
CA ILE A 50 3.78 1.57 10.47
C ILE A 50 2.26 1.52 10.57
N LEU A 51 1.69 2.22 11.56
CA LEU A 51 0.25 2.24 11.78
C LEU A 51 -0.49 2.87 10.59
N VAL A 52 -0.02 4.01 10.08
CA VAL A 52 -0.58 4.68 8.90
C VAL A 52 -0.52 3.78 7.66
N SER A 53 0.62 3.13 7.43
CA SER A 53 0.80 2.23 6.28
C SER A 53 -0.10 0.99 6.35
N CYS A 54 -0.43 0.53 7.57
CA CYS A 54 -1.30 -0.63 7.78
C CYS A 54 -2.79 -0.27 7.77
N LEU A 55 -3.18 0.86 8.39
CA LEU A 55 -4.59 1.24 8.54
C LEU A 55 -5.19 1.90 7.30
N ILE A 56 -4.40 2.68 6.54
CA ILE A 56 -4.90 3.47 5.41
C ILE A 56 -4.71 2.72 4.07
N SER A 57 -4.55 1.39 4.10
CA SER A 57 -4.41 0.52 2.92
C SER A 57 -3.37 1.06 1.93
N ILE A 58 -3.67 1.16 0.63
CA ILE A 58 -2.72 1.64 -0.39
C ILE A 58 -2.28 3.09 -0.17
N ILE A 59 -3.12 3.94 0.42
CA ILE A 59 -2.84 5.37 0.59
C ILE A 59 -1.76 5.59 1.66
N GLY A 60 -1.73 4.77 2.72
CA GLY A 60 -0.77 4.89 3.81
C GLY A 60 0.70 4.76 3.36
N PRO A 61 1.08 3.68 2.67
CA PRO A 61 2.41 3.51 2.08
C PRO A 61 2.76 4.62 1.09
N ILE A 62 1.82 5.08 0.26
CA ILE A 62 2.06 6.19 -0.68
C ILE A 62 2.44 7.45 0.10
N LEU A 63 1.65 7.81 1.13
CA LEU A 63 1.94 8.95 2.00
C LEU A 63 3.29 8.82 2.71
N TYR A 64 3.66 7.61 3.14
CA TYR A 64 4.98 7.36 3.71
C TYR A 64 6.10 7.66 2.70
N PHE A 65 5.98 7.15 1.47
CA PHE A 65 7.02 7.38 0.45
C PHE A 65 7.11 8.84 0.00
N THR A 66 6.00 9.57 -0.02
CA THR A 66 5.97 10.98 -0.45
C THR A 66 6.35 11.96 0.66
N PHE A 67 5.92 11.72 1.91
CA PHE A 67 6.09 12.68 3.02
C PHE A 67 6.84 12.12 4.22
N GLY A 68 6.71 10.81 4.50
CA GLY A 68 7.31 10.18 5.66
C GLY A 68 8.81 9.93 5.54
N LYS A 69 9.28 9.67 4.32
CA LYS A 69 10.69 9.52 4.01
C LYS A 69 11.41 10.83 4.37
N GLY A 70 12.27 10.77 5.38
CA GLY A 70 13.21 11.87 5.65
C GLY A 70 13.97 12.20 4.36
N GLU A 71 14.13 13.49 4.03
CA GLU A 71 15.08 13.84 2.98
C GLU A 71 16.40 13.20 3.38
N LYS A 72 16.91 12.35 2.50
CA LYS A 72 18.31 11.98 2.54
C LYS A 72 19.03 13.28 2.17
N GLU A 73 19.66 13.92 3.14
CA GLU A 73 20.83 14.75 2.83
C GLU A 73 21.82 13.93 1.99
#